data_AF-A0A0F9KKI0-F1
#
_entry.id   AF-A0A0F9KKI0-F1
#
_cell.length_a   1.000
_cell.length_b   1.000
_cell.length_c   1.000
_cell.angle_alpha   90.00
_cell.angle_beta   90.00
_cell.angle_gamma   90.00
#
_symmetry.space_group_name_H-M   'P 1'
#
loop_
_entity.id
_entity.type
_entity.pdbx_description
1 polymer ?
#
loop_
_entity_poly.entity_id
_entity_poly.type
_entity_poly.pdbx_seq_one_letter_code
_entity_poly.pdbx_strand_id
1 'polypeptide(L)'
;MMNKIIRDIFILFFLVLSATAAVVHADDGTVFRGNGKEDTLREDTFLVKNIDYFAELGIAKPMTGLAAINFSAESLDGKMVNLFDFKGKVIFLNFWATWCSPCRLEMPSID
;
A
#
# COMPACT_ATOMS: atom_id res chain seq x y z
N MET A 1 51.74 -32.52 -6.49
CA MET A 1 50.62 -31.97 -7.29
C MET A 1 49.34 -31.78 -6.46
N MET A 2 48.99 -32.74 -5.59
CA MET A 2 47.79 -32.72 -4.73
C MET A 2 47.66 -31.51 -3.78
N ASN A 3 48.76 -31.02 -3.19
CA ASN A 3 48.73 -29.90 -2.24
C ASN A 3 48.39 -28.55 -2.90
N LYS A 4 48.63 -28.41 -4.21
CA LYS A 4 48.30 -27.18 -4.95
C LYS A 4 46.79 -27.09 -5.19
N ILE A 5 46.18 -28.23 -5.54
CA ILE A 5 44.73 -28.36 -5.75
C ILE A 5 43.98 -28.10 -4.44
N ILE A 6 44.45 -28.65 -3.31
CA ILE A 6 43.82 -28.43 -2.00
C ILE A 6 43.91 -26.95 -1.61
N ARG A 7 45.07 -26.30 -1.80
CA ARG A 7 45.24 -24.86 -1.52
C ARG A 7 44.32 -23.99 -2.38
N ASP A 8 44.20 -24.31 -3.67
CA ASP A 8 43.38 -23.54 -4.59
C ASP A 8 41.87 -23.72 -4.29
N ILE A 9 41.44 -24.92 -3.87
CA ILE A 9 40.07 -25.17 -3.37
C ILE A 9 39.79 -24.38 -2.09
N PHE A 10 40.74 -24.34 -1.14
CA PHE A 10 40.59 -23.57 0.10
C PHE A 10 40.48 -22.06 -0.19
N ILE A 11 41.30 -21.53 -1.10
CA ILE A 11 41.23 -20.13 -1.51
C ILE A 11 39.89 -19.82 -2.17
N LEU A 12 39.41 -20.69 -3.07
CA LEU A 12 38.12 -20.51 -3.73
C LEU A 12 36.96 -20.56 -2.72
N PHE A 13 37.01 -21.47 -1.74
CA PHE A 13 36.00 -21.58 -0.69
C PHE A 13 35.98 -20.33 0.20
N PHE A 14 37.15 -19.82 0.61
CA PHE A 14 37.24 -18.58 1.39
C PHE A 14 36.75 -17.35 0.61
N LEU A 15 37.05 -17.25 -0.69
CA LEU A 15 36.57 -16.15 -1.53
C LEU A 15 35.04 -16.20 -1.69
N VAL A 16 34.46 -17.37 -1.93
CA VAL A 16 33.00 -17.55 -2.03
C VAL A 16 32.32 -17.23 -0.70
N LEU A 17 32.88 -17.67 0.42
CA LEU A 17 32.34 -17.40 1.76
C LEU A 17 32.39 -15.90 2.13
N SER A 18 33.46 -15.20 1.74
CA SER A 18 33.54 -13.74 1.96
C SER A 18 32.56 -12.95 1.09
N ALA A 19 32.33 -13.40 -0.14
CA ALA A 19 31.42 -12.72 -1.07
C ALA A 19 29.96 -12.87 -0.64
N THR A 20 29.57 -14.02 -0.09
CA THR A 20 28.21 -14.21 0.43
C THR A 20 27.97 -13.44 1.73
N ALA A 21 28.97 -13.32 2.62
CA ALA A 21 28.84 -12.51 3.83
C ALA A 21 28.60 -11.02 3.53
N ALA A 22 29.19 -10.49 2.45
CA ALA A 22 28.99 -9.10 2.04
C ALA A 22 27.58 -8.79 1.52
N VAL A 23 26.83 -9.79 1.04
CA VAL A 23 25.47 -9.59 0.48
C VAL A 23 24.41 -9.44 1.58
N VAL A 24 24.70 -9.80 2.84
CA VAL A 24 23.69 -9.84 3.92
C VAL A 24 23.59 -8.50 4.70
N HIS A 25 24.29 -7.43 4.30
CA HIS A 25 24.18 -6.11 4.96
C HIS A 25 23.82 -5.01 3.96
N ALA A 26 22.54 -4.95 3.59
CA ALA A 26 21.94 -3.79 2.93
C ALA A 26 20.42 -3.72 3.22
N ASP A 27 20.03 -3.73 4.50
CA ASP A 27 18.67 -3.38 4.93
C ASP A 27 18.76 -2.17 5.88
N ASP A 28 19.19 -1.03 5.33
CA ASP A 28 19.16 0.25 6.03
C ASP A 28 17.71 0.75 5.98
N GLY A 29 16.90 0.22 6.90
CA GLY A 29 15.54 0.65 7.15
C GLY A 29 15.50 2.14 7.45
N THR A 30 15.23 2.95 6.42
CA THR A 30 14.86 4.36 6.57
C THR A 30 13.40 4.42 7.03
N VAL A 31 13.24 4.21 8.34
CA VAL A 31 12.03 4.52 9.10
C VAL A 31 11.70 6.01 8.90
N PHE A 32 10.57 6.31 8.28
CA PHE A 32 10.02 7.66 8.19
C PHE A 32 9.73 8.18 9.61
N ARG A 33 10.64 9.01 10.14
CA ARG A 33 10.47 9.72 11.40
C ARG A 33 9.56 10.93 11.17
N GLY A 34 8.25 10.73 11.28
CA GLY A 34 7.30 11.83 11.47
C GLY A 34 7.49 12.44 12.86
N ASN A 35 7.87 13.72 12.93
CA ASN A 35 7.95 14.44 14.20
C ASN A 35 6.53 14.80 14.64
N GLY A 36 6.08 14.22 15.75
CA GLY A 36 4.88 14.63 16.44
C GLY A 36 4.98 16.10 16.85
N LYS A 37 4.16 16.93 16.22
CA LYS A 37 3.76 18.22 16.76
C LYS A 37 2.25 18.31 16.63
N GLU A 38 1.62 18.33 17.79
CA GLU A 38 0.19 18.51 17.99
C GLU A 38 -0.15 19.96 17.66
N ASP A 39 -0.27 20.25 16.36
CA ASP A 39 -0.64 21.57 15.87
C ASP A 39 -2.17 21.67 15.85
N THR A 40 -2.66 22.27 16.94
CA THR A 40 -3.97 22.90 17.12
C THR A 40 -4.73 23.16 15.81
N LEU A 41 -5.94 22.61 15.72
CA LEU A 41 -6.91 22.73 14.63
C LEU A 41 -7.11 24.19 14.17
N ARG A 42 -6.44 24.56 13.07
CA ARG A 42 -6.80 25.69 12.21
C ARG A 42 -7.15 25.10 10.84
N GLU A 43 -8.44 25.12 10.51
CA GLU A 43 -9.04 24.46 9.33
C GLU A 43 -8.54 24.96 7.96
N ASP A 44 -7.53 25.81 7.89
CA ASP A 44 -7.15 26.53 6.68
C ASP A 44 -5.75 26.23 6.16
N THR A 45 -5.04 25.22 6.68
CA THR A 45 -3.72 24.83 6.14
C THR A 45 -3.62 23.35 5.70
N PHE A 46 -4.69 22.55 5.88
CA PHE A 46 -4.68 21.13 5.48
C PHE A 46 -5.18 20.87 4.04
N LEU A 47 -5.93 21.79 3.42
CA LEU A 47 -6.68 21.47 2.19
C LEU A 47 -6.04 21.87 0.85
N VAL A 48 -4.83 22.45 0.79
CA VAL A 48 -4.30 22.97 -0.50
C VAL A 48 -3.02 22.29 -0.99
N LYS A 49 -2.36 21.42 -0.22
CA LYS A 49 -1.08 20.84 -0.68
C LYS A 49 -1.18 19.56 -1.54
N ASN A 50 -2.37 19.01 -1.77
CA ASN A 50 -2.54 17.79 -2.58
C ASN A 50 -3.89 17.71 -3.31
N ILE A 51 -4.46 18.85 -3.72
CA ILE A 51 -5.73 18.85 -4.48
C ILE A 51 -5.50 18.62 -5.98
N ASP A 52 -4.28 18.83 -6.48
CA ASP A 52 -3.97 18.72 -7.90
C ASP A 52 -3.61 17.28 -8.33
N TYR A 53 -3.22 16.39 -7.40
CA TYR A 53 -2.84 15.02 -7.72
C TYR A 53 -3.98 14.21 -8.37
N PHE A 54 -5.19 14.31 -7.82
CA PHE A 54 -6.35 13.60 -8.37
C PHE A 54 -6.84 14.26 -9.67
N ALA A 55 -6.73 15.59 -9.79
CA ALA A 55 -7.08 16.31 -10.99
C ALA A 55 -6.14 15.98 -12.17
N GLU A 56 -4.83 15.88 -11.91
CA GLU A 56 -3.82 15.46 -12.90
C GLU A 56 -4.06 14.02 -13.38
N LEU A 57 -4.55 13.13 -12.51
CA LEU A 57 -4.95 11.77 -12.85
C LEU A 57 -6.34 11.68 -13.53
N GLY A 58 -7.01 12.81 -13.74
CA GLY A 58 -8.36 12.85 -14.30
C GLY A 58 -9.45 12.28 -13.37
N ILE A 59 -9.15 12.13 -12.08
CA ILE A 59 -10.06 11.65 -11.06
C ILE A 59 -10.89 12.83 -10.57
N ALA A 60 -12.13 12.91 -11.06
CA ALA A 60 -13.06 13.93 -10.63
C ALA A 60 -13.56 13.64 -9.21
N LYS A 61 -13.64 14.69 -8.38
CA LYS A 61 -14.36 14.63 -7.10
C LYS A 61 -15.82 14.26 -7.36
N PRO A 62 -16.38 13.24 -6.69
CA PRO A 62 -17.80 12.91 -6.85
C PRO A 62 -18.66 14.11 -6.42
N MET A 63 -19.57 14.53 -7.30
CA MET A 63 -20.49 15.63 -7.03
C MET A 63 -21.57 15.17 -6.05
N THR A 64 -21.66 15.84 -4.91
CA THR A 64 -22.75 15.64 -3.94
C THR A 64 -24.11 15.99 -4.56
N GLY A 65 -25.12 15.16 -4.30
CA GLY A 65 -26.49 15.36 -4.77
C GLY A 65 -26.82 14.68 -6.11
N LEU A 66 -25.83 14.12 -6.81
CA LEU A 66 -26.09 13.24 -7.95
C LEU A 66 -26.39 11.82 -7.47
N ALA A 67 -27.21 11.10 -8.23
CA ALA A 67 -27.44 9.68 -7.99
C ALA A 67 -26.12 8.91 -8.19
N ALA A 68 -25.85 7.95 -7.29
CA ALA A 68 -24.71 7.05 -7.45
C ALA A 68 -24.80 6.29 -8.78
N ILE A 69 -23.66 6.13 -9.45
CA ILE A 69 -23.58 5.37 -10.70
C ILE A 69 -23.87 3.90 -10.40
N ASN A 70 -24.73 3.30 -11.21
CA ASN A 70 -25.00 1.89 -11.06
C ASN A 70 -23.80 1.07 -11.51
N PHE A 71 -23.45 0.05 -10.75
CA PHE A 71 -22.51 -0.99 -11.17
C PHE A 71 -23.02 -2.36 -10.71
N SER A 72 -22.54 -3.39 -11.40
CA SER A 72 -22.74 -4.77 -11.01
C SER A 72 -21.39 -5.39 -10.68
N ALA A 73 -21.32 -6.13 -9.58
CA ALA A 73 -20.13 -6.88 -9.18
C ALA A 73 -20.51 -8.31 -8.85
N GLU A 74 -19.57 -9.23 -9.06
CA GLU A 74 -19.72 -10.61 -8.60
C GLU A 74 -19.42 -10.68 -7.09
N SER A 75 -20.35 -11.28 -6.34
CA SER A 75 -20.17 -11.61 -4.93
C SER A 75 -19.19 -12.77 -4.76
N LEU A 76 -18.67 -12.95 -3.55
CA LEU A 76 -17.88 -14.12 -3.17
C LEU A 76 -18.62 -15.46 -3.40
N ASP A 77 -19.95 -15.43 -3.42
CA ASP A 77 -20.80 -16.60 -3.72
C ASP A 77 -21.05 -16.81 -5.23
N GLY A 78 -20.41 -16.03 -6.11
CA GLY A 78 -20.59 -16.09 -7.57
C GLY A 78 -21.90 -15.47 -8.09
N LYS A 79 -22.65 -14.75 -7.23
CA LYS A 79 -23.88 -14.06 -7.62
C LYS A 79 -23.58 -12.65 -8.09
N MET A 80 -24.21 -12.22 -9.17
CA MET A 80 -24.19 -10.83 -9.59
C MET A 80 -25.02 -9.97 -8.62
N VAL A 81 -24.40 -8.94 -8.06
CA VAL A 81 -25.02 -7.96 -7.16
C VAL A 81 -25.03 -6.61 -7.86
N ASN A 82 -26.19 -5.94 -7.89
CA ASN A 82 -26.32 -4.62 -8.49
C ASN A 82 -26.51 -3.55 -7.40
N LEU A 83 -25.82 -2.41 -7.53
CA LEU A 83 -25.93 -1.34 -6.53
C LEU A 83 -27.37 -0.83 -6.37
N PHE A 84 -28.16 -0.82 -7.46
CA PHE A 84 -29.53 -0.32 -7.40
C PHE A 84 -30.49 -1.23 -6.64
N ASP A 85 -30.13 -2.48 -6.37
CA ASP A 85 -30.91 -3.38 -5.53
C ASP A 85 -31.00 -2.88 -4.07
N PHE A 86 -30.09 -1.97 -3.68
CA PHE A 86 -30.04 -1.36 -2.35
C PHE A 86 -30.67 0.04 -2.30
N LYS A 87 -31.36 0.50 -3.36
CA LYS A 87 -32.02 1.81 -3.37
C LYS A 87 -32.96 1.99 -2.17
N GLY A 88 -32.89 3.17 -1.56
CA GLY A 88 -33.68 3.51 -0.36
C GLY A 88 -33.07 3.02 0.95
N LYS A 89 -31.95 2.30 0.92
CA LYS A 89 -31.17 1.93 2.11
C LYS A 89 -29.94 2.81 2.23
N VAL A 90 -29.58 3.16 3.46
CA VAL A 90 -28.25 3.74 3.74
C VAL A 90 -27.26 2.58 3.72
N ILE A 91 -26.29 2.66 2.82
CA ILE A 91 -25.23 1.66 2.67
C ILE A 91 -23.87 2.35 2.79
N PHE A 92 -22.93 1.65 3.40
CA PHE A 92 -21.53 2.05 3.43
C PHE A 92 -20.77 1.22 2.38
N LEU A 93 -20.18 1.90 1.39
CA LEU A 93 -19.44 1.25 0.30
C LEU A 93 -17.95 1.51 0.50
N ASN A 94 -17.18 0.44 0.67
CA ASN A 94 -15.75 0.50 0.88
C ASN A 94 -15.02 -0.28 -0.24
N PHE A 95 -14.18 0.40 -1.02
CA PHE A 95 -13.33 -0.21 -2.04
C PHE A 95 -11.95 -0.45 -1.44
N TRP A 96 -11.58 -1.72 -1.24
CA TRP A 96 -10.32 -2.10 -0.63
C TRP A 96 -9.68 -3.29 -1.34
N ALA A 97 -8.43 -3.56 -0.99
CA ALA A 97 -7.71 -4.75 -1.42
C ALA A 97 -6.71 -5.20 -0.35
N THR A 98 -6.31 -6.47 -0.37
CA THR A 98 -5.39 -7.06 0.63
C THR A 98 -4.01 -6.42 0.66
N TRP A 99 -3.59 -5.84 -0.46
CA TRP A 99 -2.33 -5.09 -0.62
C TRP A 99 -2.48 -3.58 -0.37
N CYS A 100 -3.70 -3.09 -0.13
CA CYS A 100 -3.92 -1.67 0.17
C CYS A 100 -3.51 -1.37 1.62
N SER A 101 -2.29 -0.85 1.79
CA SER A 101 -1.75 -0.49 3.10
C SER A 101 -2.64 0.47 3.91
N PRO A 102 -3.11 1.62 3.37
CA PRO A 102 -3.99 2.51 4.13
C PRO A 102 -5.33 1.84 4.48
N CYS A 103 -5.92 1.05 3.57
CA CYS A 103 -7.17 0.33 3.84
C CYS A 103 -7.03 -0.62 5.04
N ARG A 104 -5.91 -1.34 5.17
CA ARG A 104 -5.66 -2.23 6.31
C ARG A 104 -5.57 -1.49 7.65
N LEU A 105 -5.09 -0.25 7.65
CA LEU A 105 -5.04 0.59 8.84
C LEU A 105 -6.43 1.10 9.24
N GLU A 106 -7.34 1.25 8.28
CA GLU A 106 -8.72 1.71 8.52
C GLU A 106 -9.64 0.58 9.01
N MET A 107 -9.40 -0.67 8.60
CA MET A 107 -10.25 -1.83 8.92
C MET A 107 -10.62 -1.99 10.41
N PRO A 108 -9.71 -1.81 11.40
CA PRO A 108 -10.07 -1.95 12.82
C PRO A 108 -11.17 -1.01 13.31
N SER A 109 -11.48 0.05 12.56
CA SER A 109 -12.55 1.00 12.90
C SER A 109 -13.86 0.76 12.14
N ILE A 110 -13.88 -0.22 11.22
CA ILE A 110 -14.99 -0.47 10.29
C ILE A 110 -15.76 -1.77 10.64
N ASP A 111 -15.18 -2.65 11.47
CA ASP A 111 -15.80 -3.87 11.98
C ASP A 111 -16.87 -3.63 13.07
#